data_AF-A0A0G4NR99-F1
#
_entry.id   AF-A0A0G4NR99-F1
#
_cell.length_a   1.000
_cell.length_b   1.000
_cell.length_c   1.000
_cell.angle_alpha   90.00
_cell.angle_beta   90.00
_cell.angle_gamma   90.00
#
_symmetry.space_group_name_H-M   'P 1'
#
loop_
_entity.id
_entity.type
_entity.pdbx_description
1 polymer ?
#
loop_
_entity_poly.entity_id
_entity_poly.type
_entity_poly.pdbx_seq_one_letter_code
_entity_poly.pdbx_strand_id
1 'polypeptide(L)'
;IISAQSNRAGVEPKNGDFFNSLNVDHIRINRVWVDSDDDCFSPKTNSTDIHVDTMYCNNSHGQSIGSLGQYEGEYVIVKDVVIENVWMLNGNNGAR
;
A
#
# COMPACT_ATOMS: atom_id res chain seq x y z
N ILE A 1 -10.58 2.34 10.79
CA ILE A 1 -10.30 0.96 10.33
C ILE A 1 -10.91 0.85 8.94
N ILE A 2 -10.12 0.42 7.96
CA ILE A 2 -10.53 0.22 6.57
C ILE A 2 -10.37 -1.27 6.29
N SER A 3 -11.38 -1.89 5.69
CA SER A 3 -11.37 -3.33 5.42
C SER A 3 -11.86 -3.65 4.02
N ALA A 4 -11.16 -4.54 3.32
CA ALA A 4 -11.68 -5.16 2.10
C ALA A 4 -12.63 -6.30 2.49
N GLN A 5 -13.83 -6.37 1.90
CA GLN A 5 -14.80 -7.43 2.18
C GLN A 5 -15.49 -7.90 0.89
N SER A 6 -15.70 -9.21 0.80
CA SER A 6 -16.52 -9.84 -0.23
C SER A 6 -17.96 -9.98 0.26
N ASN A 7 -18.93 -9.78 -0.64
CA ASN A 7 -20.34 -10.05 -0.35
C ASN A 7 -20.74 -11.53 -0.57
N ARG A 8 -19.80 -12.38 -0.98
CA ARG A 8 -19.99 -13.82 -1.17
C ARG A 8 -19.24 -14.59 -0.09
N ALA A 9 -19.99 -15.35 0.71
CA ALA A 9 -19.43 -16.20 1.75
C ALA A 9 -18.37 -17.17 1.19
N GLY A 10 -17.25 -17.31 1.91
CA GLY A 10 -16.14 -18.20 1.55
C GLY A 10 -15.26 -17.71 0.40
N VAL A 11 -15.46 -16.48 -0.08
CA VAL A 11 -14.62 -15.86 -1.09
C VAL A 11 -13.94 -14.65 -0.48
N GLU A 12 -12.61 -14.63 -0.49
CA GLU A 12 -11.83 -13.46 -0.09
C GLU A 12 -11.95 -12.35 -1.15
N PRO A 13 -12.02 -11.07 -0.73
CA PRO A 13 -11.85 -9.97 -1.67
C PRO A 13 -10.45 -10.06 -2.28
N LYS A 14 -10.30 -9.91 -3.60
CA LYS A 14 -8.98 -9.89 -4.25
C LYS A 14 -8.66 -8.48 -4.76
N ASN A 15 -7.38 -8.10 -4.74
CA ASN A 15 -6.89 -6.77 -5.12
C ASN A 15 -7.52 -5.64 -4.29
N GLY A 16 -7.70 -5.93 -2.99
CA GLY A 16 -8.31 -5.03 -2.00
C GLY A 16 -7.31 -4.08 -1.36
N ASP A 17 -6.42 -3.48 -2.15
CA ASP A 17 -5.40 -2.52 -1.69
C ASP A 17 -6.05 -1.35 -0.95
N PHE A 18 -5.41 -0.84 0.12
CA PHE A 18 -5.94 0.35 0.79
C PHE A 18 -5.74 1.62 -0.05
N PHE A 19 -4.51 1.90 -0.46
CA PHE A 19 -4.19 3.11 -1.20
C PHE A 19 -3.15 2.81 -2.28
N ASN A 20 -3.65 2.74 -3.51
CA ASN A 20 -2.87 2.74 -4.73
C ASN A 20 -2.70 4.17 -5.20
N SER A 21 -1.46 4.64 -5.22
CA SER A 21 -1.12 5.98 -5.70
C SER A 21 -0.67 5.95 -7.16
N LEU A 22 -0.85 7.05 -7.87
CA LEU A 22 -0.29 7.28 -9.20
C LEU A 22 -0.15 8.79 -9.41
N ASN A 23 1.06 9.27 -9.72
CA ASN A 23 1.36 10.69 -9.92
C ASN A 23 0.93 11.58 -8.73
N VAL A 24 1.37 11.24 -7.52
CA VAL A 24 1.03 11.97 -6.29
C VAL A 24 2.24 12.65 -5.69
N ASP A 25 1.99 13.74 -4.97
CA ASP A 25 3.01 14.54 -4.31
C ASP A 25 2.47 15.06 -2.96
N HIS A 26 3.33 15.13 -1.93
CA HIS A 26 2.99 15.58 -0.57
C HIS A 26 1.86 14.78 0.12
N ILE A 27 1.97 13.44 0.14
CA ILE A 27 0.99 12.57 0.82
C ILE A 27 1.41 12.28 2.26
N ARG A 28 0.45 12.44 3.19
CA ARG A 28 0.62 12.09 4.60
C ARG A 28 -0.46 11.10 5.04
N ILE A 29 -0.06 9.92 5.49
CA ILE A 29 -0.95 8.89 6.03
C ILE A 29 -0.59 8.72 7.50
N ASN A 30 -1.57 8.92 8.38
CA ASN A 30 -1.33 8.91 9.82
C ASN A 30 -2.39 8.10 10.56
N ARG A 31 -1.96 7.21 11.46
CA ARG A 31 -2.84 6.46 12.38
C ARG A 31 -3.97 5.71 11.65
N VAL A 32 -3.59 4.89 10.68
CA VAL A 32 -4.53 4.08 9.89
C VAL A 32 -4.42 2.62 10.27
N TRP A 33 -5.55 1.93 10.29
CA TRP A 33 -5.63 0.49 10.44
C TRP A 33 -6.31 -0.10 9.20
N VAL A 34 -5.60 -0.97 8.51
CA VAL A 34 -6.01 -1.63 7.27
C VAL A 34 -6.10 -3.13 7.50
N ASP A 35 -7.20 -3.71 7.05
CA ASP A 35 -7.40 -5.15 6.91
C ASP A 35 -7.73 -5.43 5.44
N SER A 36 -6.69 -5.65 4.63
CA SER A 36 -6.79 -5.83 3.17
C SER A 36 -6.61 -7.30 2.81
N ASP A 37 -6.66 -7.62 1.52
CA ASP A 37 -6.14 -8.89 0.97
C ASP A 37 -4.92 -8.65 0.05
N ASP A 38 -4.58 -7.39 -0.18
CA ASP A 38 -3.47 -6.98 -1.06
C ASP A 38 -2.64 -5.88 -0.37
N ASP A 39 -1.90 -5.07 -1.11
CA ASP A 39 -0.96 -4.07 -0.58
C ASP A 39 -1.62 -3.18 0.50
N CYS A 40 -0.97 -3.11 1.66
CA CYS A 40 -1.42 -2.26 2.76
C CYS A 40 -1.22 -0.78 2.40
N PHE A 41 -0.14 -0.47 1.69
CA PHE A 41 0.08 0.82 1.05
C PHE A 41 1.03 0.61 -0.12
N SER A 42 0.76 1.28 -1.24
CA SER A 42 1.50 1.07 -2.47
C SER A 42 1.81 2.38 -3.21
N PRO A 43 2.94 3.05 -2.92
CA PRO A 43 3.43 4.14 -3.73
C PRO A 43 3.86 3.64 -5.12
N LYS A 44 3.14 4.01 -6.19
CA LYS A 44 3.49 3.63 -7.58
C LYS A 44 4.14 4.79 -8.33
N THR A 45 4.17 4.71 -9.66
CA THR A 45 4.74 5.67 -10.60
C THR A 45 4.55 7.15 -10.22
N ASN A 46 5.67 7.88 -10.25
CA ASN A 46 5.80 9.33 -10.05
C ASN A 46 5.20 9.81 -8.72
N SER A 47 5.54 9.09 -7.66
CA SER A 47 5.11 9.42 -6.29
C SER A 47 6.27 10.03 -5.49
N THR A 48 6.06 11.25 -4.97
CA THR A 48 7.08 12.02 -4.22
C THR A 48 6.57 12.59 -2.90
N ASP A 49 7.50 12.88 -1.98
CA ASP A 49 7.22 13.41 -0.63
C ASP A 49 6.07 12.69 0.09
N ILE A 50 6.31 11.42 0.40
CA ILE A 50 5.33 10.58 1.08
C ILE A 50 5.82 10.27 2.47
N HIS A 51 4.95 10.46 3.45
CA HIS A 51 5.20 10.02 4.81
C HIS A 51 4.00 9.27 5.37
N VAL A 52 4.28 8.04 5.78
CA VAL A 52 3.35 7.17 6.47
C VAL A 52 3.87 6.98 7.89
N ASP A 53 3.07 7.40 8.87
CA ASP A 53 3.39 7.26 10.28
C ASP A 53 2.24 6.57 11.02
N THR A 54 2.57 5.51 11.75
CA THR A 54 1.64 4.77 12.61
C THR A 54 0.57 4.08 11.77
N MET A 55 0.94 2.92 11.22
CA MET A 55 0.04 2.10 10.40
C MET A 55 -0.05 0.67 10.93
N TYR A 56 -1.26 0.16 11.06
CA TYR A 56 -1.51 -1.24 11.39
C TYR A 56 -2.06 -1.93 10.14
N CYS A 57 -1.39 -3.00 9.71
CA CYS A 57 -1.75 -3.77 8.53
C CYS A 57 -2.04 -5.20 8.94
N ASN A 58 -3.23 -5.67 8.63
CA ASN A 58 -3.63 -7.06 8.77
C ASN A 58 -3.97 -7.65 7.40
N ASN A 59 -3.65 -8.93 7.21
CA ASN A 59 -4.01 -9.72 6.01
C ASN A 59 -3.54 -9.12 4.67
N SER A 60 -2.46 -8.33 4.69
CA SER A 60 -2.01 -7.57 3.51
C SER A 60 -0.83 -8.20 2.76
N HIS A 61 -0.57 -7.73 1.55
CA HIS A 61 0.66 -8.06 0.81
C HIS A 61 1.90 -7.27 1.26
N GLY A 62 1.77 -6.31 2.17
CA GLY A 62 2.90 -5.53 2.69
C GLY A 62 2.80 -4.03 2.47
N GLN A 63 3.82 -3.31 2.93
CA GLN A 63 4.17 -1.97 2.48
C GLN A 63 4.99 -2.14 1.20
N SER A 64 4.38 -1.92 0.03
CA SER A 64 4.98 -2.30 -1.25
C SER A 64 5.34 -1.09 -2.08
N ILE A 65 6.61 -0.85 -2.40
CA ILE A 65 6.95 0.20 -3.38
C ILE A 65 6.78 -0.35 -4.79
N GLY A 66 5.89 0.26 -5.57
CA GLY A 66 5.58 -0.19 -6.92
C GLY A 66 4.41 -1.18 -6.98
N SER A 67 4.20 -1.92 -8.07
CA SER A 67 5.12 -2.09 -9.20
C SER A 67 5.51 -0.80 -9.91
N LEU A 68 6.74 -0.81 -10.43
CA LEU A 68 7.36 0.26 -11.20
C LEU A 68 7.82 -0.30 -12.54
N GLY A 69 7.89 0.55 -13.56
CA GLY A 69 8.38 0.15 -14.90
C GLY A 69 7.39 -0.72 -15.69
N GLN A 70 6.08 -0.52 -15.52
CA GLN A 70 5.03 -1.28 -16.20
C GLN A 70 5.10 -1.17 -17.73
N TYR A 71 5.54 -0.03 -18.26
CA TYR A 71 5.53 0.27 -19.69
C TYR A 71 6.96 0.47 -20.23
N GLU A 72 7.26 -0.17 -21.35
CA GLU A 72 8.55 -0.08 -22.01
C GLU A 72 8.83 1.35 -22.50
N GLY A 73 10.04 1.84 -22.26
CA GLY A 73 10.46 3.19 -22.63
C GLY A 73 9.97 4.29 -21.67
N GLU A 74 9.12 3.96 -20.70
CA GLU A 74 8.68 4.92 -19.67
C GLU A 74 9.62 4.89 -18.46
N TYR A 75 10.22 6.04 -18.18
CA TYR A 75 10.96 6.26 -16.95
C TYR A 75 10.00 6.70 -15.85
N VAL A 76 10.08 6.06 -14.67
CA VAL A 76 9.24 6.37 -13.51
C VAL A 76 10.09 6.55 -12.28
N ILE A 77 9.62 7.40 -11.36
CA ILE A 77 10.28 7.63 -10.07
C ILE A 77 9.35 7.36 -8.90
N VAL A 78 9.92 6.85 -7.81
CA VAL A 78 9.38 6.97 -6.47
C VAL A 78 10.51 7.51 -5.61
N LYS A 79 10.29 8.64 -4.95
CA LYS A 79 11.37 9.38 -4.27
C LYS A 79 10.85 10.02 -2.97
N ASP A 80 11.71 10.14 -1.98
CA ASP A 80 11.41 10.83 -0.72
C ASP A 80 10.20 10.21 -0.01
N VAL A 81 10.24 8.89 0.17
CA VAL A 81 9.21 8.10 0.85
C VAL A 81 9.74 7.60 2.19
N VAL A 82 9.03 7.92 3.27
CA VAL A 82 9.28 7.41 4.62
C VAL A 82 8.04 6.69 5.10
N ILE A 83 8.20 5.43 5.48
CA ILE A 83 7.14 4.60 6.06
C ILE A 83 7.67 4.08 7.39
N GLU A 84 7.05 4.50 8.49
CA GLU A 84 7.53 4.21 9.84
C GLU A 84 6.41 3.94 10.84
N ASN A 85 6.79 3.36 11.99
CA ASN A 85 5.86 2.93 13.03
C ASN A 85 4.77 2.00 12.48
N VAL A 86 5.18 0.95 11.78
CA VAL A 86 4.27 0.00 11.13
C VAL A 86 4.22 -1.31 11.89
N TRP A 87 3.00 -1.79 12.13
CA TRP A 87 2.72 -3.14 12.62
C TRP A 87 2.13 -3.98 11.49
N MET A 88 2.84 -5.05 11.13
CA MET A 88 2.42 -6.00 10.10
C MET A 88 1.99 -7.30 10.76
N LEU A 89 0.75 -7.72 10.50
CA LEU A 89 0.15 -8.93 11.06
C LEU A 89 -0.46 -9.75 9.93
N ASN A 90 -0.24 -11.07 9.97
CA ASN A 90 -0.85 -12.03 9.04
C ASN A 90 -0.69 -11.68 7.55
N GLY A 91 0.37 -10.95 7.19
CA GLY A 91 0.63 -10.54 5.82
C GLY A 91 1.57 -11.50 5.10
N ASN A 92 1.56 -11.45 3.77
CA ASN A 92 2.52 -12.23 2.97
C ASN A 92 3.94 -11.66 3.05
N ASN A 93 4.07 -10.33 3.16
CA ASN A 93 5.34 -9.63 3.28
C ASN A 93 5.24 -8.52 4.34
N GLY A 94 6.40 -8.06 4.83
CA GLY A 94 6.52 -6.86 5.64
C GLY A 94 6.67 -5.63 4.75
N ALA A 95 7.93 -5.23 4.51
CA ALA A 95 8.29 -4.30 3.44
C ALA A 95 8.61 -5.08 2.16
N ARG A 96 8.22 -4.55 0.99
CA ARG A 96 8.41 -5.17 -0.31
C ARG A 96 8.78 -4.17 -1.39
#